data_AF-U2TJ01-F1
#
_entry.id   AF-U2TJ01-F1
#
_cell.length_a   1.000
_cell.length_b   1.000
_cell.length_c   1.000
_cell.angle_alpha   90.00
_cell.angle_beta   90.00
_cell.angle_gamma   90.00
#
_symmetry.space_group_name_H-M   'P 1'
#
loop_
_entity.id
_entity.type
_entity.pdbx_description
1 polymer ?
#
loop_
_entity_poly.entity_id
_entity_poly.type
_entity_poly.pdbx_seq_one_letter_code
_entity_poly.pdbx_strand_id
1 'polypeptide(L)'
;GRAGKARAFAFLIYPDSWPTWEKDLRGLHMPIVVSPIHDSDVTEDGELKKPHYHGIVSWGNATTMNAALNLLEPFGVRHVEPVGSYSAYCRYLCHMDDPDKAQYDAADVVCLSGGVPDFERKLTESEMLAQRDEIMALCEGNGVVEYADLCDFCRYHRPDWRQDVYTHTIFWRGYFASARSRGTGGGAVCS
;
A
#
# COMPACT_ATOMS: atom_id res chain seq x y z
N GLY A 1 -5.40 2.62 25.87
CA GLY A 1 -4.70 2.53 24.57
C GLY A 1 -5.63 2.99 23.47
N ARG A 2 -5.12 3.45 22.32
CA ARG A 2 -5.85 4.01 21.17
C ARG A 2 -6.81 3.02 20.45
N ALA A 3 -7.46 2.11 21.17
CA ALA A 3 -8.41 1.16 20.62
C ALA A 3 -9.72 1.91 20.29
N GLY A 4 -10.02 2.08 19.00
CA GLY A 4 -11.32 2.56 18.54
C GLY A 4 -11.29 3.71 17.54
N LYS A 5 -10.11 4.25 17.17
CA LYS A 5 -9.99 5.24 16.10
C LYS A 5 -9.08 4.79 14.96
N ALA A 6 -9.53 5.01 13.72
CA ALA A 6 -8.78 4.76 12.50
C ALA A 6 -9.02 5.89 11.48
N ARG A 7 -8.13 6.02 10.50
CA ARG A 7 -8.29 7.00 9.40
C ARG A 7 -9.15 6.45 8.27
N ALA A 8 -9.26 5.13 8.14
CA ALA A 8 -10.08 4.48 7.14
C ALA A 8 -10.81 3.29 7.76
N PHE A 9 -12.00 3.01 7.24
CA PHE A 9 -12.83 1.89 7.64
C PHE A 9 -13.32 1.13 6.41
N ALA A 10 -13.26 -0.20 6.48
CA ALA A 10 -13.75 -1.08 5.45
C ALA A 10 -15.17 -1.56 5.74
N PHE A 11 -15.93 -1.85 4.70
CA PHE A 11 -17.31 -2.33 4.77
C PHE A 11 -17.66 -3.16 3.54
N LEU A 12 -18.77 -3.92 3.61
CA LEU A 12 -19.29 -4.71 2.51
C LEU A 12 -20.46 -4.00 1.82
N ILE A 13 -20.53 -4.13 0.51
CA ILE A 13 -21.64 -3.68 -0.33
C ILE A 13 -22.22 -4.91 -1.01
N TYR A 14 -23.51 -5.16 -0.80
CA TYR A 14 -24.23 -6.20 -1.53
C TYR A 14 -25.13 -5.53 -2.59
N PRO A 15 -24.81 -5.66 -3.89
CA PRO A 15 -25.51 -4.91 -4.95
C PRO A 15 -26.99 -5.27 -5.08
N ASP A 16 -27.39 -6.46 -4.64
CA ASP A 16 -28.80 -6.88 -4.64
C ASP A 16 -29.63 -6.14 -3.59
N SER A 17 -29.05 -5.87 -2.41
CA SER A 17 -29.72 -5.10 -1.34
C SER A 17 -29.46 -3.59 -1.41
N TRP A 18 -28.38 -3.17 -2.05
CA TRP A 18 -28.01 -1.76 -2.20
C TRP A 18 -27.61 -1.44 -3.65
N PRO A 19 -28.56 -1.46 -4.62
CA PRO A 19 -28.25 -1.26 -6.04
C PRO A 19 -27.81 0.16 -6.39
N THR A 20 -28.14 1.15 -5.55
CA THR A 20 -27.80 2.57 -5.74
C THR A 20 -26.46 2.95 -5.10
N TRP A 21 -25.68 1.98 -4.62
CA TRP A 21 -24.47 2.19 -3.81
C TRP A 21 -23.52 3.23 -4.37
N GLU A 22 -23.26 3.22 -5.69
CA GLU A 22 -22.28 4.13 -6.28
C GLU A 22 -22.76 5.59 -6.19
N LYS A 23 -24.04 5.83 -6.50
CA LYS A 23 -24.65 7.17 -6.41
C LYS A 23 -24.69 7.66 -4.97
N ASP A 24 -25.06 6.78 -4.05
CA ASP A 24 -25.22 7.12 -2.64
C ASP A 24 -23.86 7.43 -2.00
N LEU A 25 -22.83 6.63 -2.27
CA LEU A 25 -21.46 6.87 -1.81
C LEU A 25 -20.84 8.14 -2.42
N ARG A 26 -21.12 8.45 -3.70
CA ARG A 26 -20.73 9.74 -4.29
C ARG A 26 -21.33 10.93 -3.54
N GLY A 27 -22.58 10.80 -3.08
CA GLY A 27 -23.28 11.83 -2.30
C GLY A 27 -22.68 12.09 -0.91
N LEU A 28 -21.84 11.19 -0.40
CA LEU A 28 -21.14 11.40 0.88
C LEU A 28 -20.01 12.43 0.77
N HIS A 29 -19.49 12.68 -0.44
CA HIS A 29 -18.33 13.55 -0.67
C HIS A 29 -17.10 13.18 0.17
N MET A 30 -16.93 11.88 0.44
CA MET A 30 -15.82 11.31 1.21
C MET A 30 -14.91 10.49 0.30
N PRO A 31 -13.57 10.55 0.46
CA PRO A 31 -12.66 9.70 -0.30
C PRO A 31 -12.97 8.22 -0.06
N ILE A 32 -13.39 7.53 -1.12
CA ILE A 32 -13.82 6.13 -1.07
C ILE A 32 -13.19 5.35 -2.22
N VAL A 33 -12.77 4.13 -1.92
CA VAL A 33 -12.28 3.14 -2.90
C VAL A 33 -13.13 1.89 -2.75
N VAL A 34 -13.62 1.33 -3.86
CA VAL A 34 -14.42 0.11 -3.88
C VAL A 34 -13.74 -0.91 -4.79
N SER A 35 -13.65 -2.16 -4.34
CA SER A 35 -13.11 -3.28 -5.12
C SER A 35 -13.87 -3.48 -6.44
N PRO A 36 -13.36 -4.33 -7.34
CA PRO A 36 -14.21 -4.99 -8.34
C PRO A 36 -15.31 -5.81 -7.64
N ILE A 37 -16.28 -6.33 -8.40
CA ILE A 37 -17.27 -7.23 -7.81
C ILE A 37 -16.61 -8.56 -7.44
N HIS A 38 -16.65 -8.94 -6.17
CA HIS A 38 -16.21 -10.24 -5.69
C HIS A 38 -17.32 -11.26 -5.90
N ASP A 39 -17.32 -11.91 -7.07
CA ASP A 39 -18.30 -12.91 -7.48
C ASP A 39 -17.73 -14.34 -7.58
N SER A 40 -16.43 -14.48 -7.32
CA SER A 40 -15.66 -15.72 -7.48
C SER A 40 -15.01 -16.20 -6.17
N ASP A 41 -15.38 -15.58 -5.05
CA ASP A 41 -14.84 -15.93 -3.72
C ASP A 41 -15.51 -17.19 -3.17
N VAL A 42 -14.70 -18.10 -2.61
CA VAL A 42 -15.19 -19.34 -1.98
C VAL A 42 -15.02 -19.31 -0.46
N THR A 43 -15.89 -20.03 0.25
CA THR A 43 -15.76 -20.33 1.68
C THR A 43 -14.66 -21.38 1.91
N GLU A 44 -14.30 -21.62 3.17
CA GLU A 44 -13.36 -22.68 3.54
C GLU A 44 -13.85 -24.08 3.10
N ASP A 45 -15.16 -24.27 3.04
CA ASP A 45 -15.80 -25.50 2.56
C ASP A 45 -15.91 -25.57 1.02
N GLY A 46 -15.45 -24.54 0.30
CA GLY A 46 -15.47 -24.46 -1.16
C GLY A 46 -16.78 -23.95 -1.76
N GLU A 47 -17.72 -23.46 -0.94
CA GLU A 47 -18.99 -22.90 -1.43
C GLU A 47 -18.80 -21.48 -1.95
N LEU A 48 -19.48 -21.13 -3.05
CA LEU A 48 -19.42 -19.78 -3.61
C LEU A 48 -20.10 -18.77 -2.68
N LYS A 49 -19.38 -17.70 -2.33
CA LYS A 49 -19.91 -16.59 -1.54
C LYS A 49 -20.89 -15.77 -2.37
N LYS A 50 -21.81 -15.11 -1.67
CA LYS A 50 -22.71 -14.14 -2.29
C LYS A 50 -21.90 -12.99 -2.91
N PRO A 51 -22.20 -12.56 -4.15
CA PRO A 51 -21.52 -11.43 -4.77
C PRO A 51 -21.56 -10.17 -3.91
N HIS A 52 -20.41 -9.55 -3.70
CA HIS A 52 -20.26 -8.36 -2.87
C HIS A 52 -19.11 -7.48 -3.37
N TYR A 53 -19.05 -6.24 -2.91
CA TYR A 53 -17.86 -5.41 -3.02
C TYR A 53 -17.30 -5.14 -1.63
N HIS A 54 -15.99 -4.95 -1.56
CA HIS A 54 -15.30 -4.34 -0.44
C HIS A 54 -15.17 -2.83 -0.67
N GLY A 55 -15.73 -2.02 0.22
CA GLY A 55 -15.55 -0.56 0.22
C GLY A 55 -14.58 -0.13 1.32
N ILE A 56 -13.79 0.91 1.06
CA ILE A 56 -12.98 1.63 2.04
C ILE A 56 -13.42 3.09 2.03
N VAL A 57 -13.81 3.64 3.18
CA VAL A 57 -14.07 5.08 3.36
C VAL A 57 -12.98 5.70 4.24
N SER A 58 -12.46 6.85 3.84
CA SER A 58 -11.31 7.51 4.49
C SER A 58 -11.62 8.91 5.01
N TRP A 59 -11.15 9.23 6.21
CA TRP A 59 -11.22 10.54 6.85
C TRP A 59 -9.86 11.24 6.82
N GLY A 60 -9.89 12.57 6.74
CA GLY A 60 -8.67 13.39 6.85
C GLY A 60 -7.90 13.13 8.16
N ASN A 61 -8.64 12.97 9.27
CA ASN A 61 -8.13 12.65 10.60
C ASN A 61 -8.79 11.39 11.15
N ALA A 62 -8.15 10.73 12.12
CA ALA A 62 -8.69 9.50 12.71
C ALA A 62 -10.06 9.74 13.38
N THR A 63 -11.04 8.92 13.03
CA THR A 63 -12.41 8.93 13.57
C THR A 63 -12.74 7.62 14.29
N THR A 64 -13.87 7.56 14.99
CA THR A 64 -14.31 6.35 15.70
C THR A 64 -15.06 5.38 14.79
N MET A 65 -15.03 4.09 15.16
CA MET A 65 -15.82 3.06 14.50
C MET A 65 -17.32 3.40 14.48
N ASN A 66 -17.87 3.92 15.57
CA ASN A 66 -19.28 4.32 15.62
C ASN A 66 -19.60 5.46 14.65
N ALA A 67 -18.69 6.42 14.46
CA ALA A 67 -18.90 7.49 13.48
C ALA A 67 -18.90 6.95 12.05
N ALA A 68 -18.02 5.99 11.74
CA ALA A 68 -17.99 5.30 10.46
C ALA A 68 -19.26 4.45 10.24
N LEU A 69 -19.71 3.72 11.26
CA LEU A 69 -20.94 2.94 11.19
C LEU A 69 -22.17 3.84 11.00
N ASN A 70 -22.32 4.90 11.79
CA ASN A 70 -23.46 5.83 11.67
C ASN A 70 -23.53 6.51 10.30
N LEU A 71 -22.38 6.71 9.62
CA LEU A 71 -22.34 7.24 8.26
C LEU A 71 -22.95 6.27 7.24
N LEU A 72 -22.70 4.97 7.42
CA LEU A 72 -23.04 3.92 6.44
C LEU A 72 -24.33 3.15 6.78
N GLU A 73 -24.77 3.20 8.03
CA GLU A 73 -25.99 2.53 8.52
C GLU A 73 -27.26 2.87 7.73
N PRO A 74 -27.49 4.12 7.27
CA PRO A 74 -28.65 4.45 6.44
C PRO A 74 -28.73 3.65 5.13
N PHE A 75 -27.60 3.10 4.67
CA PHE A 75 -27.51 2.28 3.46
C PHE A 75 -27.56 0.77 3.75
N GLY A 76 -27.84 0.38 4.99
CA GLY A 76 -27.94 -1.03 5.39
C GLY A 76 -26.62 -1.67 5.84
N VAL A 77 -25.52 -0.92 5.90
CA VAL A 77 -24.25 -1.42 6.46
C VAL A 77 -24.38 -1.58 7.97
N ARG A 78 -24.10 -2.79 8.48
CA ARG A 78 -24.20 -3.12 9.92
C ARG A 78 -22.84 -3.32 10.60
N HIS A 79 -21.78 -3.44 9.82
CA HIS A 79 -20.45 -3.74 10.31
C HIS A 79 -19.42 -2.93 9.52
N VAL A 80 -18.42 -2.41 10.24
CA VAL A 80 -17.28 -1.71 9.66
C VAL A 80 -16.02 -2.11 10.41
N GLU A 81 -14.90 -2.17 9.70
CA GLU A 81 -13.62 -2.62 10.26
C GLU A 81 -12.56 -1.53 10.12
N PRO A 82 -11.78 -1.22 11.18
CA PRO A 82 -10.69 -0.27 11.05
C PRO A 82 -9.61 -0.82 10.11
N VAL A 83 -9.23 -0.04 9.09
CA VAL A 83 -8.15 -0.41 8.18
C VAL A 83 -6.80 -0.12 8.85
N GLY A 84 -6.06 -1.17 9.18
CA GLY A 84 -4.75 -1.07 9.84
C GLY A 84 -3.64 -0.56 8.91
N SER A 85 -3.57 -1.11 7.69
CA SER A 85 -2.68 -0.67 6.62
C SER A 85 -3.51 -0.42 5.37
N TYR A 86 -3.58 0.83 4.93
CA TYR A 86 -4.37 1.23 3.78
C TYR A 86 -3.90 0.54 2.51
N SER A 87 -2.58 0.46 2.29
CA SER A 87 -2.03 -0.18 1.09
C SER A 87 -2.27 -1.68 1.06
N ALA A 88 -2.09 -2.37 2.20
CA ALA A 88 -2.37 -3.80 2.29
C ALA A 88 -3.86 -4.10 2.04
N TYR A 89 -4.78 -3.27 2.56
CA TYR A 89 -6.20 -3.46 2.28
C TYR A 89 -6.54 -3.15 0.83
N CYS A 90 -5.95 -2.13 0.21
CA CYS A 90 -6.12 -1.86 -1.22
C CYS A 90 -5.67 -3.06 -2.08
N ARG A 91 -4.51 -3.66 -1.78
CA ARG A 91 -4.05 -4.89 -2.45
C ARG A 91 -5.00 -6.07 -2.22
N TYR A 92 -5.58 -6.16 -1.02
CA TYR A 92 -6.60 -7.16 -0.68
C TYR A 92 -7.89 -7.00 -1.50
N LEU A 93 -8.30 -5.78 -1.87
CA LEU A 93 -9.46 -5.55 -2.77
C LEU A 93 -9.36 -6.29 -4.12
N CYS A 94 -8.15 -6.70 -4.51
CA CYS A 94 -7.90 -7.44 -5.75
C CYS A 94 -7.24 -8.80 -5.50
N HIS A 95 -7.11 -9.22 -4.23
CA HIS A 95 -6.42 -10.43 -3.78
C HIS A 95 -4.95 -10.58 -4.24
N MET A 96 -4.25 -9.47 -4.48
CA MET A 96 -2.90 -9.45 -5.08
C MET A 96 -1.82 -10.21 -4.29
N ASP A 97 -2.07 -10.51 -3.02
CA ASP A 97 -1.14 -11.17 -2.11
C ASP A 97 -1.54 -12.62 -1.77
N ASP A 98 -2.63 -13.13 -2.35
CA ASP A 98 -3.20 -14.45 -2.03
C ASP A 98 -3.47 -15.24 -3.32
N PRO A 99 -2.50 -16.05 -3.79
CA PRO A 99 -2.59 -16.74 -5.06
C PRO A 99 -3.67 -17.84 -5.09
N ASP A 100 -4.15 -18.28 -3.92
CA ASP A 100 -5.18 -19.31 -3.80
C ASP A 100 -6.59 -18.73 -3.96
N LYS A 101 -6.73 -17.39 -3.96
CA LYS A 101 -8.00 -16.69 -4.20
C LYS A 101 -8.12 -16.20 -5.64
N ALA A 102 -9.37 -16.05 -6.08
CA ALA A 102 -9.69 -15.38 -7.34
C ALA A 102 -9.06 -13.98 -7.37
N GLN A 103 -8.28 -13.71 -8.42
CA GLN A 103 -7.62 -12.42 -8.64
C GLN A 103 -8.56 -11.50 -9.42
N TYR A 104 -8.71 -10.26 -8.94
CA TYR A 104 -9.55 -9.26 -9.60
C TYR A 104 -8.71 -8.15 -10.23
N ASP A 105 -9.20 -7.51 -11.29
CA ASP A 105 -8.45 -6.47 -12.01
C ASP A 105 -8.43 -5.16 -11.20
N ALA A 106 -7.24 -4.61 -10.97
CA ALA A 106 -7.08 -3.31 -10.33
C ALA A 106 -7.68 -2.17 -11.16
N ALA A 107 -7.83 -2.33 -12.47
CA ALA A 107 -8.50 -1.37 -13.36
C ALA A 107 -10.00 -1.22 -13.06
N ASP A 108 -10.61 -2.24 -12.46
CA ASP A 108 -12.04 -2.26 -12.11
C ASP A 108 -12.31 -1.65 -10.72
N VAL A 109 -11.27 -1.19 -10.01
CA VAL A 109 -11.42 -0.50 -8.72
C VAL A 109 -12.06 0.87 -8.91
N VAL A 110 -13.21 1.06 -8.25
CA VAL A 110 -13.99 2.30 -8.35
C VAL A 110 -13.48 3.32 -7.34
N CYS A 111 -13.07 4.48 -7.86
CA CYS A 111 -12.54 5.60 -7.07
C CYS A 111 -13.56 6.74 -6.99
N LEU A 112 -13.99 7.10 -5.77
CA LEU A 112 -15.02 8.11 -5.53
C LEU A 112 -14.48 9.28 -4.70
N SER A 113 -14.89 10.50 -5.06
CA SER A 113 -14.66 11.74 -4.28
C SER A 113 -13.21 11.94 -3.81
N GLY A 114 -12.24 11.64 -4.69
CA GLY A 114 -10.81 11.77 -4.39
C GLY A 114 -10.18 10.58 -3.67
N GLY A 115 -10.90 9.46 -3.52
CA GLY A 115 -10.30 8.18 -3.13
C GLY A 115 -9.29 7.72 -4.17
N VAL A 116 -8.11 7.32 -3.71
CA VAL A 116 -7.03 6.79 -4.56
C VAL A 116 -6.55 5.49 -3.91
N PRO A 117 -6.59 4.34 -4.61
CA PRO A 117 -6.04 3.10 -4.09
C PRO A 117 -4.52 3.20 -3.99
N ASP A 118 -3.96 2.58 -2.95
CA ASP A 118 -2.52 2.44 -2.78
C ASP A 118 -2.15 0.96 -2.93
N PHE A 119 -1.73 0.55 -4.13
CA PHE A 119 -1.32 -0.83 -4.38
C PHE A 119 0.17 -1.08 -4.09
N GLU A 120 0.89 -0.08 -3.57
CA GLU A 120 2.32 -0.21 -3.31
C GLU A 120 2.58 -1.29 -2.26
N ARG A 121 3.40 -2.27 -2.65
CA ARG A 121 3.94 -3.26 -1.73
C ARG A 121 5.20 -2.70 -1.09
N LYS A 122 5.28 -2.75 0.23
CA LYS A 122 6.53 -2.46 0.92
C LYS A 122 7.46 -3.66 0.81
N LEU A 123 8.73 -3.41 0.52
CA LEU A 123 9.78 -4.42 0.65
C LEU A 123 9.79 -4.96 2.08
N THR A 124 9.94 -6.28 2.21
CA THR A 124 10.28 -6.89 3.49
C THR A 124 11.69 -6.43 3.91
N GLU A 125 12.02 -6.63 5.18
CA GLU A 125 13.36 -6.30 5.67
C GLU A 125 14.45 -7.07 4.91
N SER A 126 14.23 -8.35 4.59
CA SER A 126 15.20 -9.15 3.84
C SER A 126 15.34 -8.68 2.39
N GLU A 127 14.24 -8.33 1.71
CA GLU A 127 14.30 -7.77 0.35
C GLU A 127 15.02 -6.42 0.33
N MET A 128 14.78 -5.57 1.34
CA MET A 128 15.45 -4.28 1.48
C MET A 128 16.95 -4.44 1.71
N LEU A 129 17.37 -5.39 2.55
CA LEU A 129 18.78 -5.70 2.77
C LEU A 129 19.44 -6.22 1.49
N ALA A 130 18.81 -7.17 0.79
CA ALA A 130 19.32 -7.69 -0.47
C ALA A 130 19.45 -6.58 -1.54
N GLN A 131 18.47 -5.68 -1.62
CA GLN A 131 18.52 -4.51 -2.50
C GLN A 131 19.68 -3.58 -2.13
N ARG A 132 19.94 -3.34 -0.83
CA ARG A 132 21.07 -2.52 -0.39
C ARG A 132 22.42 -3.14 -0.75
N ASP A 133 22.57 -4.46 -0.60
CA ASP A 133 23.79 -5.16 -1.02
C ASP A 133 24.03 -5.02 -2.53
N GLU A 134 22.96 -5.12 -3.34
CA GLU A 134 23.01 -4.90 -4.79
C GLU A 134 23.44 -3.47 -5.13
N ILE A 135 22.85 -2.47 -4.45
CA ILE A 135 23.19 -1.04 -4.64
C ILE A 135 24.64 -0.76 -4.25
N MET A 136 25.10 -1.29 -3.10
CA MET A 136 26.47 -1.10 -2.64
C MET A 136 27.48 -1.72 -3.60
N ALA A 137 27.22 -2.95 -4.08
CA ALA A 137 28.07 -3.59 -5.10
C ALA A 137 28.14 -2.77 -6.39
N LEU A 138 27.01 -2.19 -6.84
CA LEU A 138 26.98 -1.29 -7.99
C LEU A 138 27.80 -0.03 -7.76
N CYS A 139 27.69 0.59 -6.58
CA CYS A 139 28.45 1.79 -6.25
C CYS A 139 29.95 1.50 -6.21
N GLU A 140 30.36 0.40 -5.58
CA GLU A 140 31.76 -0.01 -5.51
C GLU A 140 32.35 -0.34 -6.88
N GLY A 141 31.62 -1.09 -7.70
CA GLY A 141 32.06 -1.46 -9.05
C GLY A 141 32.19 -0.29 -10.03
N ASN A 142 31.44 0.80 -9.80
CA ASN A 142 31.42 1.98 -10.67
C ASN A 142 32.07 3.23 -10.04
N GLY A 143 32.60 3.13 -8.83
CA GLY A 143 33.19 4.27 -8.12
C GLY A 143 32.20 5.38 -7.76
N VAL A 144 30.92 5.05 -7.58
CA VAL A 144 29.88 6.03 -7.20
C VAL A 144 30.06 6.38 -5.73
N VAL A 145 30.32 7.66 -5.45
CA VAL A 145 30.59 8.14 -4.08
C VAL A 145 29.71 9.32 -3.65
N GLU A 146 28.77 9.73 -4.50
CA GLU A 146 27.81 10.79 -4.21
C GLU A 146 26.37 10.27 -4.21
N TYR A 147 25.60 10.72 -3.20
CA TYR A 147 24.19 10.34 -3.07
C TYR A 147 23.33 10.89 -4.22
N ALA A 148 23.69 12.03 -4.79
CA ALA A 148 23.01 12.59 -5.95
C ALA A 148 23.10 11.66 -7.17
N ASP A 149 24.28 11.10 -7.44
CA ASP A 149 24.51 10.18 -8.55
C ASP A 149 23.68 8.89 -8.38
N LEU A 150 23.61 8.35 -7.16
CA LEU A 150 22.73 7.22 -6.87
C LEU A 150 21.24 7.58 -7.09
N CYS A 151 20.83 8.78 -6.68
CA CYS A 151 19.45 9.23 -6.88
C CYS A 151 19.08 9.35 -8.37
N ASP A 152 19.97 9.89 -9.18
CA ASP A 152 19.80 10.01 -10.64
C ASP A 152 19.83 8.63 -11.29
N PHE A 153 20.71 7.73 -10.87
CA PHE A 153 20.71 6.35 -11.35
C PHE A 153 19.38 5.64 -11.06
N CYS A 154 18.84 5.77 -9.84
CA CYS A 154 17.52 5.23 -9.48
C CYS A 154 16.39 5.91 -10.30
N ARG A 155 16.56 7.18 -10.65
CA ARG A 155 15.58 7.90 -11.48
C ARG A 155 15.54 7.33 -12.89
N TYR A 156 16.67 7.04 -13.52
CA TYR A 156 16.70 6.68 -14.94
C TYR A 156 16.81 5.18 -15.22
N HIS A 157 17.36 4.39 -14.29
CA HIS A 157 17.74 3.00 -14.55
C HIS A 157 17.13 1.99 -13.56
N ARG A 158 16.97 2.36 -12.28
CA ARG A 158 16.38 1.49 -11.25
C ARG A 158 15.28 2.17 -10.43
N PRO A 159 14.10 2.44 -11.02
CA PRO A 159 12.98 3.03 -10.29
C PRO A 159 12.52 2.21 -9.07
N ASP A 160 12.72 0.89 -9.11
CA ASP A 160 12.43 -0.06 -8.03
C ASP A 160 13.29 0.18 -6.77
N TRP A 161 14.45 0.80 -6.90
CA TRP A 161 15.33 1.15 -5.77
C TRP A 161 14.90 2.41 -5.02
N ARG A 162 14.03 3.23 -5.63
CA ARG A 162 13.66 4.53 -5.06
C ARG A 162 12.98 4.41 -3.70
N GLN A 163 12.23 3.32 -3.47
CA GLN A 163 11.56 3.11 -2.19
C GLN A 163 12.56 3.09 -1.03
N ASP A 164 13.67 2.36 -1.16
CA ASP A 164 14.71 2.35 -0.13
C ASP A 164 15.55 3.64 -0.17
N VAL A 165 16.10 3.97 -1.35
CA VAL A 165 17.10 5.05 -1.50
C VAL A 165 16.53 6.39 -1.04
N TYR A 166 15.31 6.74 -1.44
CA TYR A 166 14.73 8.06 -1.14
C TYR A 166 14.20 8.19 0.28
N THR A 167 13.99 7.08 1.00
CA THR A 167 13.41 7.10 2.35
C THR A 167 14.44 6.82 3.44
N HIS A 168 15.53 6.11 3.14
CA HIS A 168 16.60 5.76 4.10
C HIS A 168 17.84 6.66 3.94
N THR A 169 17.60 7.97 3.81
CA THR A 169 18.65 8.95 3.49
C THR A 169 19.78 9.00 4.51
N ILE A 170 19.52 8.67 5.79
CA ILE A 170 20.55 8.67 6.84
C ILE A 170 21.57 7.55 6.60
N PHE A 171 21.11 6.35 6.28
CA PHE A 171 21.96 5.21 5.96
C PHE A 171 22.85 5.53 4.75
N TRP A 172 22.24 5.94 3.64
CA TRP A 172 22.96 6.23 2.39
C TRP A 172 23.95 7.40 2.52
N ARG A 173 23.58 8.47 3.23
CA ARG A 173 24.51 9.57 3.51
C ARG A 173 25.71 9.12 4.35
N GLY A 174 25.51 8.24 5.33
CA GLY A 174 26.58 7.66 6.13
C GLY A 174 27.52 6.79 5.29
N TYR A 175 26.95 5.90 4.47
CA TYR A 175 27.71 5.05 3.55
C TYR A 175 28.60 5.89 2.61
N PHE A 176 28.03 6.87 1.91
CA PHE A 176 28.79 7.69 0.96
C PHE A 176 29.83 8.59 1.64
N ALA A 177 29.56 9.10 2.84
CA ALA A 177 30.57 9.86 3.60
C ALA A 177 31.79 8.99 3.94
N SER A 178 31.58 7.74 4.34
CA SER A 178 32.65 6.78 4.59
C SER A 178 33.36 6.36 3.29
N ALA A 179 32.62 6.12 2.21
CA ALA A 179 33.19 5.74 0.92
C ALA A 179 34.14 6.79 0.34
N ARG A 180 33.77 8.08 0.41
CA ARG A 180 34.66 9.19 0.01
C ARG A 180 35.94 9.24 0.82
N SER A 181 35.81 9.06 2.13
CA SER A 181 36.96 9.08 3.05
C SER A 181 37.94 7.93 2.75
N ARG A 182 37.42 6.76 2.37
CA ARG A 182 38.21 5.60 1.93
C ARG A 182 38.98 5.88 0.64
N GLY A 183 38.38 6.57 -0.33
CA GLY A 183 39.04 6.95 -1.59
C GLY A 183 40.17 7.98 -1.41
N THR A 184 40.09 8.83 -0.38
CA THR A 184 41.10 9.86 -0.09
C THR A 184 42.26 9.38 0.78
N GLY A 185 42.09 8.29 1.52
CA GLY A 185 43.12 7.68 2.37
C GLY A 185 43.42 6.27 1.90
N GLY A 186 44.45 6.10 1.06
CA GLY A 186 44.88 4.77 0.62
C GLY A 186 45.22 3.88 1.83
N GLY A 187 44.33 2.96 2.19
CA GLY A 187 44.55 2.11 3.36
C GLY A 187 43.40 1.17 3.69
N ALA A 188 43.72 -0.13 3.55
CA ALA A 188 43.12 -1.30 4.19
C ALA A 188 41.59 -1.47 4.14
N VAL A 189 41.14 -2.35 3.24
CA VAL A 189 39.88 -3.07 3.42
C VAL A 189 40.11 -4.12 4.50
N CYS A 190 39.25 -4.17 5.53
CA CYS A 190 39.23 -5.31 6.45
C CYS A 190 38.77 -6.54 5.67
N SER A 191 39.67 -7.51 5.54
CA SER A 191 39.41 -8.88 5.09
C SER A 191 38.56 -9.65 6.08
#